data_AF-A0A0D8I3D4-F1
#
_entry.id   AF-A0A0D8I3D4-F1
#
_cell.length_a   1.000
_cell.length_b   1.000
_cell.length_c   1.000
_cell.angle_alpha   90.00
_cell.angle_beta   90.00
_cell.angle_gamma   90.00
#
_symmetry.space_group_name_H-M   'P 1'
#
loop_
_entity.id
_entity.type
_entity.pdbx_description
1 polymer ?
#
loop_
_entity_poly.entity_id
_entity_poly.type
_entity_poly.pdbx_seq_one_letter_code
_entity_poly.pdbx_strand_id
1 'polypeptide(L)'
;MPRPRVHDLDTLLDAAENLAATAGPAAVTVRAVSDTTGVSNGAIYHAFGSRSGLVGSAWLRAAQRFLALQQSRVDDTLRNPSPSAAVDAVVAAAEVPAIFALDYPHSALLLLTIRRDELLGTDVPADIAEQLTQLDRALVELFIRLSTALWGRKDGRAVEAIEACVVGLPTGLLIHPAKRADGWRVPDTAARARLDAAVRAVLRLDPPLPKSRNTKGQS
;
A
#
# COMPACT_ATOMS: atom_id res chain seq x y z
N MET A 1 36.45 2.04 4.76
CA MET A 1 35.42 2.95 5.30
C MET A 1 34.28 2.11 5.84
N PRO A 2 33.76 2.37 7.06
CA PRO A 2 32.60 1.66 7.56
C PRO A 2 31.38 2.06 6.73
N ARG A 3 30.67 1.08 6.16
CA ARG A 3 29.43 1.31 5.42
C ARG A 3 28.39 1.92 6.40
N PRO A 4 27.61 2.93 5.99
CA PRO A 4 26.56 3.50 6.84
C PRO A 4 25.63 2.41 7.40
N ARG A 5 25.31 2.45 8.69
CA ARG A 5 24.38 1.51 9.37
C ARG A 5 23.02 1.40 8.67
N VAL A 6 22.60 2.44 7.96
CA VAL A 6 21.35 2.47 7.18
C VAL A 6 21.37 1.45 6.04
N HIS A 7 22.50 1.30 5.32
CA HIS A 7 22.60 0.30 4.25
C HIS A 7 22.56 -1.14 4.78
N ASP A 8 23.00 -1.34 6.03
CA ASP A 8 22.91 -2.64 6.70
C ASP A 8 21.45 -2.98 7.03
N LEU A 9 20.68 -1.99 7.53
CA LEU A 9 19.25 -2.15 7.79
C LEU A 9 18.46 -2.43 6.52
N ASP A 10 18.71 -1.71 5.42
CA ASP A 10 18.02 -1.96 4.15
C ASP A 10 18.28 -3.38 3.63
N THR A 11 19.50 -3.90 3.80
CA THR A 11 19.84 -5.28 3.42
C THR A 11 19.07 -6.31 4.25
N LEU A 12 18.91 -6.05 5.56
CA LEU A 12 18.09 -6.90 6.44
C LEU A 12 16.61 -6.89 6.04
N LEU A 13 16.08 -5.72 5.69
CA LEU A 13 14.70 -5.57 5.24
C LEU A 13 14.48 -6.18 3.84
N ASP A 14 15.44 -6.08 2.93
CA ASP A 14 15.41 -6.74 1.62
C ASP A 14 15.35 -8.27 1.79
N ALA A 15 16.17 -8.82 2.67
CA ALA A 15 16.14 -10.24 3.00
C ALA A 15 14.81 -10.67 3.63
N ALA A 16 14.26 -9.87 4.55
CA ALA A 16 12.96 -10.14 5.16
C ALA A 16 11.81 -10.13 4.15
N GLU A 17 11.78 -9.14 3.24
CA GLU A 17 10.79 -9.05 2.17
C GLU A 17 10.89 -10.24 1.20
N ASN A 18 12.11 -10.62 0.81
CA ASN A 18 12.32 -11.77 -0.06
C ASN A 18 11.87 -13.09 0.60
N LEU A 19 12.21 -13.31 1.87
CA LEU A 19 11.76 -14.49 2.62
C LEU A 19 10.24 -14.54 2.73
N ALA A 20 9.59 -13.42 3.04
CA ALA A 20 8.13 -13.35 3.09
C ALA A 20 7.50 -13.66 1.73
N ALA A 21 8.06 -13.11 0.66
CA ALA A 21 7.59 -13.26 -0.70
C ALA A 21 7.73 -14.71 -1.23
N THR A 22 8.80 -15.41 -0.86
CA THR A 22 9.14 -16.73 -1.42
C THR A 22 8.71 -17.91 -0.54
N ALA A 23 8.74 -17.74 0.78
CA ALA A 23 8.49 -18.80 1.76
C ALA A 23 7.38 -18.46 2.77
N GLY A 24 6.74 -17.29 2.62
CA GLY A 24 5.62 -16.85 3.44
C GLY A 24 6.02 -16.15 4.75
N PRO A 25 5.06 -15.51 5.44
CA PRO A 25 5.30 -14.74 6.67
C PRO A 25 6.05 -15.50 7.77
N ALA A 26 5.72 -16.78 7.94
CA ALA A 26 6.31 -17.63 8.98
C ALA A 26 7.79 -17.90 8.76
N ALA A 27 8.28 -17.86 7.51
CA ALA A 27 9.68 -18.08 7.18
C ALA A 27 10.58 -16.90 7.56
N VAL A 28 10.02 -15.70 7.75
CA VAL A 28 10.77 -14.53 8.20
C VAL A 28 11.12 -14.70 9.67
N THR A 29 12.32 -15.21 9.94
CA THR A 29 12.87 -15.37 11.28
C THR A 29 14.19 -14.61 11.38
N VAL A 30 14.55 -14.17 12.58
CA VAL A 30 15.85 -13.51 12.83
C VAL A 30 17.01 -14.38 12.34
N ARG A 31 16.93 -15.70 12.57
CA ARG A 31 17.91 -16.67 12.09
C ARG A 31 17.97 -16.73 10.56
N ALA A 32 16.82 -16.86 9.88
CA ALA A 32 16.80 -16.93 8.42
C ALA A 32 17.36 -15.65 7.78
N VAL A 33 17.08 -14.48 8.37
CA VAL A 33 17.67 -13.21 7.91
C VAL A 33 19.18 -13.17 8.19
N SER A 34 19.62 -13.57 9.38
CA SER A 34 21.06 -13.70 9.71
C SER A 34 21.79 -14.62 8.75
N ASP A 35 21.22 -15.79 8.44
CA ASP A 35 21.79 -16.77 7.53
C ASP A 35 21.88 -16.21 6.10
N THR A 36 20.93 -15.36 5.70
CA THR A 36 20.89 -14.74 4.36
C THR A 36 21.86 -13.56 4.22
N THR A 37 22.00 -12.72 5.26
CA THR A 37 22.77 -11.46 5.19
C THR A 37 24.15 -11.55 5.82
N GLY A 38 24.42 -12.57 6.63
CA GLY A 38 25.64 -12.71 7.43
C GLY A 38 25.69 -11.81 8.68
N VAL A 39 24.65 -11.01 8.93
CA VAL A 39 24.55 -10.16 10.12
C VAL A 39 24.15 -10.99 11.33
N SER A 40 24.87 -10.85 12.44
CA SER A 40 24.57 -11.65 13.64
C SER A 40 23.16 -11.42 14.20
N ASN A 41 22.55 -12.47 14.75
CA ASN A 41 21.27 -12.39 15.45
C ASN A 41 21.23 -11.25 16.50
N GLY A 42 22.32 -11.05 17.26
CA GLY A 42 22.40 -10.00 18.27
C GLY A 42 22.28 -8.58 17.69
N ALA A 43 22.89 -8.34 16.52
CA ALA A 43 22.76 -7.07 15.82
C ALA A 43 21.33 -6.86 15.27
N ILE A 44 20.69 -7.93 14.77
CA ILE A 44 19.29 -7.87 14.30
C ILE A 44 18.34 -7.58 15.47
N TYR A 45 18.50 -8.24 16.62
CA TYR A 45 17.71 -7.94 17.82
C TYR A 45 17.97 -6.53 18.34
N HIS A 46 19.20 -6.02 18.27
CA HIS A 46 19.49 -4.64 18.63
C HIS A 46 18.80 -3.65 17.66
N ALA A 47 18.72 -3.97 16.38
CA ALA A 47 18.11 -3.10 15.36
C ALA A 47 16.57 -3.05 15.45
N PHE A 48 15.93 -4.21 15.62
CA PHE A 48 14.48 -4.33 15.50
C PHE A 48 13.76 -4.70 16.80
N GLY A 49 14.50 -5.01 17.86
CA GLY A 49 13.97 -5.42 19.17
C GLY A 49 13.42 -6.84 19.21
N SER A 50 12.66 -7.25 18.18
CA SER A 50 11.97 -8.53 18.10
C SER A 50 11.78 -9.00 16.65
N ARG A 51 11.30 -10.24 16.49
CA ARG A 51 10.84 -10.74 15.18
C ARG A 51 9.67 -9.90 14.64
N SER A 52 8.70 -9.53 15.49
CA SER A 52 7.56 -8.70 15.07
C SER A 52 8.01 -7.30 14.68
N GLY A 53 9.03 -6.74 15.34
CA GLY A 53 9.67 -5.49 14.94
C GLY A 53 10.31 -5.59 13.55
N LEU A 54 11.09 -6.63 13.28
CA LEU A 54 11.73 -6.84 11.97
C LEU A 54 10.69 -6.94 10.84
N VAL A 55 9.68 -7.79 11.05
CA VAL A 55 8.60 -8.01 10.08
C VAL A 55 7.75 -6.73 9.90
N GLY A 56 7.46 -6.03 11.00
CA GLY A 56 6.75 -4.75 10.99
C GLY A 56 7.49 -3.67 10.23
N SER A 57 8.80 -3.54 10.44
CA SER A 57 9.65 -2.60 9.71
C SER A 57 9.69 -2.91 8.21
N ALA A 58 9.76 -4.19 7.81
CA ALA A 58 9.73 -4.59 6.40
C ALA A 58 8.39 -4.20 5.74
N TRP A 59 7.27 -4.47 6.42
CA TRP A 59 5.96 -4.08 5.92
C TRP A 59 5.79 -2.56 5.84
N LEU A 60 6.22 -1.83 6.87
CA LEU A 60 6.18 -0.36 6.89
C LEU A 60 6.97 0.23 5.72
N ARG A 61 8.18 -0.28 5.46
CA ARG A 61 8.99 0.16 4.32
C ARG A 61 8.26 -0.06 3.00
N ALA A 62 7.66 -1.23 2.80
CA ALA A 62 6.87 -1.52 1.60
C ALA A 62 5.68 -0.55 1.45
N ALA A 63 4.92 -0.33 2.53
CA ALA A 63 3.78 0.58 2.53
C ALA A 63 4.16 2.04 2.29
N GLN A 64 5.27 2.51 2.88
CA GLN A 64 5.80 3.85 2.67
C GLN A 64 6.25 4.05 1.21
N ARG A 65 6.96 3.08 0.62
CA ARG A 65 7.35 3.12 -0.81
C ARG A 65 6.12 3.16 -1.71
N PHE A 66 5.11 2.33 -1.43
CA PHE A 66 3.87 2.29 -2.20
C PHE A 66 3.13 3.64 -2.14
N LEU A 67 2.95 4.19 -0.94
CA LEU A 67 2.22 5.44 -0.76
C LEU A 67 2.97 6.62 -1.38
N ALA A 68 4.31 6.67 -1.25
CA ALA A 68 5.13 7.69 -1.89
C ALA A 68 5.02 7.64 -3.42
N LEU A 69 5.07 6.43 -4.00
CA LEU A 69 4.85 6.24 -5.44
C LEU A 69 3.44 6.70 -5.83
N GLN A 70 2.40 6.31 -5.08
CA GLN A 70 1.03 6.69 -5.36
C GLN A 70 0.82 8.22 -5.31
N GLN A 71 1.37 8.89 -4.31
CA GLN A 71 1.34 10.35 -4.18
C GLN A 71 2.07 11.03 -5.33
N SER A 72 3.28 10.58 -5.68
CA SER A 72 4.04 11.12 -6.81
C SER A 72 3.26 11.03 -8.12
N ARG A 73 2.63 9.87 -8.40
CA ARG A 73 1.85 9.67 -9.63
C ARG A 73 0.62 10.58 -9.69
N VAL A 74 -0.03 10.80 -8.56
CA VAL A 74 -1.15 11.74 -8.44
C VAL A 74 -0.69 13.19 -8.64
N ASP A 75 0.43 13.57 -8.03
CA ASP A 75 1.02 14.90 -8.14
C ASP A 75 1.44 15.22 -9.58
N ASP A 76 2.10 14.28 -10.27
CA ASP A 76 2.49 14.42 -11.67
C ASP A 76 1.29 14.71 -12.57
N THR A 77 0.19 13.99 -12.35
CA THR A 77 -1.02 14.14 -13.16
C THR A 77 -1.73 15.46 -12.85
N LEU A 78 -1.87 15.83 -11.58
CA LEU A 78 -2.55 17.08 -11.18
C LEU A 78 -1.75 18.34 -11.54
N ARG A 79 -0.42 18.24 -11.70
CA ARG A 79 0.43 19.34 -12.16
C ARG A 79 0.21 19.72 -13.62
N ASN A 80 -0.35 18.84 -14.43
CA ASN A 80 -0.62 19.07 -15.85
C ASN A 80 -2.12 19.38 -16.04
N PRO A 81 -2.52 20.66 -16.16
CA PRO A 81 -3.94 21.01 -16.17
C PRO A 81 -4.60 20.50 -17.46
N SER A 82 -5.59 19.63 -17.31
CA SER A 82 -6.49 19.18 -18.37
C SER A 82 -7.91 19.06 -17.79
N PRO A 83 -8.97 19.10 -18.62
CA PRO A 83 -10.34 18.87 -18.15
C PRO A 83 -10.53 17.50 -17.46
N SER A 84 -9.68 16.52 -17.76
CA SER A 84 -9.70 15.18 -17.18
C SER A 84 -8.71 14.95 -16.05
N ALA A 85 -7.92 15.96 -15.65
CA ALA A 85 -6.79 15.78 -14.73
C ALA A 85 -7.18 15.12 -13.39
N ALA A 86 -8.36 15.45 -12.84
CA ALA A 86 -8.86 14.80 -11.63
C ALA A 86 -9.19 13.31 -11.85
N VAL A 87 -9.83 12.96 -12.96
CA VAL A 87 -10.11 11.56 -13.34
C VAL A 87 -8.81 10.81 -13.59
N ASP A 88 -7.89 11.41 -14.34
CA ASP A 88 -6.60 10.83 -14.67
C ASP A 88 -5.75 10.61 -13.42
N ALA A 89 -5.86 11.48 -12.40
CA ALA A 89 -5.18 11.32 -11.12
C ALA A 89 -5.70 10.10 -10.34
N VAL A 90 -7.01 9.84 -10.35
CA VAL A 90 -7.59 8.64 -9.72
C VAL A 90 -7.15 7.38 -10.46
N VAL A 91 -7.14 7.40 -11.80
CA VAL A 91 -6.60 6.30 -12.61
C VAL A 91 -5.13 6.06 -12.27
N ALA A 92 -4.31 7.11 -12.22
CA ALA A 92 -2.90 7.01 -11.89
C ALA A 92 -2.69 6.40 -10.49
N ALA A 93 -3.50 6.77 -9.50
CA ALA A 93 -3.47 6.16 -8.17
C ALA A 93 -3.86 4.67 -8.19
N ALA A 94 -4.88 4.30 -8.97
CA ALA A 94 -5.38 2.94 -9.10
C ALA A 94 -4.40 2.01 -9.82
N GLU A 95 -3.59 2.52 -10.76
CA GLU A 95 -2.58 1.74 -11.47
C GLU A 95 -1.33 1.41 -10.65
N VAL A 96 -1.10 2.10 -9.52
CA VAL A 96 0.12 1.97 -8.73
C VAL A 96 0.46 0.54 -8.31
N PRO A 97 -0.48 -0.37 -7.94
CA PRO A 97 -0.15 -1.76 -7.68
C PRO A 97 0.60 -2.46 -8.82
N ALA A 98 0.26 -2.17 -10.09
CA ALA A 98 0.96 -2.77 -11.23
C ALA A 98 2.38 -2.20 -11.40
N ILE A 99 2.55 -0.89 -11.19
CA ILE A 99 3.85 -0.20 -11.29
C ILE A 99 4.76 -0.65 -10.13
N PHE A 100 4.21 -0.66 -8.91
CA PHE A 100 4.93 -1.07 -7.71
C PHE A 100 5.42 -2.52 -7.79
N ALA A 101 4.64 -3.40 -8.40
CA ALA A 101 5.04 -4.78 -8.65
C ALA A 101 6.23 -4.93 -9.61
N LEU A 102 6.46 -3.97 -10.50
CA LEU A 102 7.60 -3.95 -11.40
C LEU A 102 8.85 -3.38 -10.71
N ASP A 103 8.68 -2.26 -9.99
CA ASP A 103 9.80 -1.54 -9.38
C ASP A 103 10.29 -2.22 -8.08
N TYR A 104 9.37 -2.81 -7.32
CA TYR A 104 9.62 -3.40 -5.99
C TYR A 104 8.88 -4.75 -5.81
N PRO A 105 9.26 -5.80 -6.56
CA PRO A 105 8.49 -7.05 -6.60
C PRO A 105 8.31 -7.73 -5.23
N HIS A 106 9.35 -7.75 -4.38
CA HIS A 106 9.25 -8.33 -3.03
C HIS A 106 8.40 -7.48 -2.08
N SER A 107 8.56 -6.15 -2.11
CA SER A 107 7.71 -5.23 -1.35
C SER A 107 6.24 -5.34 -1.78
N ALA A 108 5.98 -5.46 -3.09
CA ALA A 108 4.63 -5.62 -3.64
C ALA A 108 3.98 -6.92 -3.20
N LEU A 109 4.72 -8.03 -3.25
CA LEU A 109 4.27 -9.32 -2.73
C LEU A 109 3.89 -9.21 -1.25
N LEU A 110 4.78 -8.63 -0.43
CA LEU A 110 4.55 -8.46 1.00
C LEU A 110 3.31 -7.60 1.29
N LEU A 111 3.20 -6.44 0.64
CA LEU A 111 2.17 -5.46 0.93
C LEU A 111 0.79 -5.87 0.37
N LEU A 112 0.75 -6.43 -0.84
CA LEU A 112 -0.49 -6.60 -1.60
C LEU A 112 -1.11 -7.99 -1.41
N THR A 113 -0.34 -9.00 -1.01
CA THR A 113 -0.82 -10.39 -1.00
C THR A 113 -0.95 -11.01 0.40
N ILE A 114 -0.22 -10.46 1.37
CA ILE A 114 -0.16 -10.94 2.75
C ILE A 114 -0.99 -9.99 3.61
N ARG A 115 -1.87 -10.57 4.45
CA ARG A 115 -2.69 -9.74 5.33
C ARG A 115 -1.83 -9.18 6.48
N ARG A 116 -2.07 -7.92 6.85
CA ARG A 116 -1.33 -7.22 7.92
C ARG A 116 -1.40 -7.98 9.25
N ASP A 117 -2.58 -8.49 9.60
CA ASP A 117 -2.83 -9.26 10.83
C ASP A 117 -2.09 -10.60 10.84
N GLU A 118 -2.05 -11.30 9.70
CA GLU A 118 -1.29 -12.54 9.54
C GLU A 118 0.22 -12.31 9.68
N LEU A 119 0.71 -11.19 9.17
CA LEU A 119 2.13 -10.86 9.15
C LEU A 119 2.65 -10.37 10.51
N LEU A 120 1.92 -9.46 11.15
CA LEU A 120 2.38 -8.77 12.36
C LEU A 120 2.06 -9.52 13.64
N GLY A 121 1.03 -10.38 13.64
CA GLY A 121 0.53 -11.04 14.85
C GLY A 121 -0.04 -10.03 15.86
N THR A 122 -0.09 -10.43 17.14
CA THR A 122 -0.72 -9.63 18.22
C THR A 122 0.23 -8.73 19.00
N ASP A 123 1.54 -8.86 18.81
CA ASP A 123 2.57 -8.19 19.63
C ASP A 123 3.42 -7.25 18.77
N VAL A 124 2.78 -6.19 18.28
CA VAL A 124 3.40 -5.16 17.44
C VAL A 124 4.03 -4.09 18.34
N PRO A 125 5.33 -3.76 18.16
CA PRO A 125 5.96 -2.67 18.89
C PRO A 125 5.20 -1.34 18.72
N ALA A 126 5.18 -0.53 19.79
CA ALA A 126 4.36 0.68 19.84
C ALA A 126 4.72 1.72 18.77
N ASP A 127 6.01 1.86 18.46
CA ASP A 127 6.55 2.72 17.40
C ASP A 127 6.11 2.28 16.00
N ILE A 128 6.06 0.96 15.77
CA ILE A 128 5.55 0.38 14.52
C ILE A 128 4.04 0.63 14.42
N ALA A 129 3.29 0.42 15.50
CA ALA A 129 1.84 0.65 15.54
C ALA A 129 1.48 2.13 15.29
N GLU A 130 2.27 3.06 15.81
CA GLU A 130 2.13 4.49 15.54
C GLU A 130 2.34 4.82 14.05
N GLN A 131 3.42 4.31 13.45
CA GLN A 131 3.70 4.51 12.03
C GLN A 131 2.62 3.89 11.12
N LEU A 132 2.07 2.74 11.49
CA LEU A 132 0.92 2.15 10.78
C LEU A 132 -0.30 3.07 10.83
N THR A 133 -0.57 3.65 11.99
CA THR A 133 -1.67 4.62 12.15
C THR A 133 -1.45 5.87 11.31
N GLN A 134 -0.20 6.34 11.18
CA GLN A 134 0.16 7.47 10.33
C GLN A 134 -0.03 7.15 8.84
N LEU A 135 0.34 5.95 8.40
CA LEU A 135 0.09 5.48 7.03
C LEU A 135 -1.41 5.40 6.72
N ASP A 136 -2.21 4.83 7.63
CA ASP A 136 -3.65 4.72 7.47
C ASP A 136 -4.28 6.13 7.32
N ARG A 137 -3.81 7.12 8.09
CA ARG A 137 -4.24 8.53 7.93
C ARG A 137 -3.83 9.14 6.60
N ALA A 138 -2.58 8.96 6.18
CA ALA A 138 -2.06 9.52 4.94
C ALA A 138 -2.77 8.93 3.70
N LEU A 139 -3.19 7.67 3.76
CA LEU A 139 -4.01 7.05 2.71
C LEU A 139 -5.41 7.68 2.64
N VAL A 140 -6.06 7.91 3.79
CA VAL A 140 -7.37 8.59 3.84
C VAL A 140 -7.27 10.03 3.35
N GLU A 141 -6.20 10.75 3.70
CA GLU A 141 -5.93 12.10 3.21
C GLU A 141 -5.79 12.15 1.68
N LEU A 142 -5.13 11.14 1.08
CA LEU A 142 -5.07 11.00 -0.37
C LEU A 142 -6.47 10.83 -0.97
N PHE A 143 -7.33 10.00 -0.38
CA PHE A 143 -8.70 9.80 -0.88
C PHE A 143 -9.53 11.09 -0.80
N ILE A 144 -9.44 11.81 0.32
CA ILE A 144 -10.10 13.12 0.50
C ILE A 144 -9.62 14.13 -0.55
N ARG A 145 -8.32 14.15 -0.83
CA ARG A 145 -7.74 15.04 -1.83
C ARG A 145 -8.28 14.73 -3.23
N LEU A 146 -8.31 13.46 -3.62
CA LEU A 146 -8.85 13.02 -4.92
C LEU A 146 -10.35 13.31 -5.04
N SER A 147 -11.14 13.06 -3.98
CA SER A 147 -12.58 13.36 -3.99
C SER A 147 -12.86 14.87 -4.05
N THR A 148 -12.00 15.67 -3.41
CA THR A 148 -12.08 17.14 -3.48
C THR A 148 -11.74 17.65 -4.87
N ALA A 149 -10.71 17.10 -5.51
CA ALA A 149 -10.32 17.48 -6.87
C ALA A 149 -11.42 17.12 -7.89
N LEU A 150 -12.10 16.00 -7.72
CA LEU A 150 -13.09 15.51 -8.68
C LEU A 150 -14.48 16.11 -8.47
N TRP A 151 -14.94 16.23 -7.23
CA TRP A 151 -16.32 16.63 -6.91
C TRP A 151 -16.43 17.84 -5.97
N GLY A 152 -15.32 18.41 -5.51
CA GLY A 152 -15.34 19.45 -4.47
C GLY A 152 -15.86 18.95 -3.11
N ARG A 153 -15.81 17.64 -2.86
CA ARG A 153 -16.43 16.99 -1.71
C ARG A 153 -15.42 16.20 -0.88
N LYS A 154 -15.62 16.22 0.45
CA LYS A 154 -14.82 15.48 1.45
C LYS A 154 -15.65 14.57 2.36
N ASP A 155 -16.94 14.41 2.06
CA ASP A 155 -17.82 13.55 2.84
C ASP A 155 -17.56 12.07 2.54
N GLY A 156 -17.99 11.20 3.46
CA GLY A 156 -17.71 9.76 3.38
C GLY A 156 -18.20 9.09 2.09
N ARG A 157 -19.27 9.57 1.44
CA ARG A 157 -19.77 8.96 0.20
C ARG A 157 -18.87 9.27 -0.99
N ALA A 158 -18.27 10.46 -1.02
CA ALA A 158 -17.29 10.82 -2.04
C ALA A 158 -15.96 10.09 -1.82
N VAL A 159 -15.52 9.97 -0.56
CA VAL A 159 -14.31 9.19 -0.20
C VAL A 159 -14.48 7.71 -0.52
N GLU A 160 -15.64 7.11 -0.20
CA GLU A 160 -15.97 5.72 -0.50
C GLU A 160 -15.89 5.42 -2.02
N ALA A 161 -16.32 6.36 -2.86
CA ALA A 161 -16.20 6.20 -4.31
C ALA A 161 -14.74 6.21 -4.80
N ILE A 162 -13.88 7.06 -4.21
CA ILE A 162 -12.44 7.04 -4.50
C ILE A 162 -11.81 5.74 -3.98
N GLU A 163 -12.14 5.32 -2.77
CA GLU A 163 -11.64 4.07 -2.19
C GLU A 163 -12.01 2.86 -3.05
N ALA A 164 -13.25 2.79 -3.56
CA ALA A 164 -13.66 1.75 -4.49
C ALA A 164 -12.79 1.74 -5.77
N CYS A 165 -12.43 2.91 -6.30
CA CYS A 165 -11.58 3.03 -7.48
C CYS A 165 -10.10 2.72 -7.23
N VAL A 166 -9.56 3.13 -6.08
CA VAL A 166 -8.11 3.06 -5.79
C VAL A 166 -7.72 1.80 -5.02
N VAL A 167 -8.65 1.18 -4.28
CA VAL A 167 -8.43 -0.03 -3.49
C VAL A 167 -9.24 -1.19 -4.05
N GLY A 168 -10.57 -1.03 -4.16
CA GLY A 168 -11.48 -2.12 -4.53
C GLY A 168 -11.21 -2.69 -5.92
N LEU A 169 -11.23 -1.83 -6.96
CA LEU A 169 -11.01 -2.24 -8.35
C LEU A 169 -9.62 -2.85 -8.58
N PRO A 170 -8.50 -2.24 -8.14
CA PRO A 170 -7.17 -2.85 -8.27
C PRO A 170 -7.06 -4.18 -7.53
N THR A 171 -7.70 -4.31 -6.37
CA THR A 171 -7.73 -5.58 -5.62
C THR A 171 -8.36 -6.70 -6.45
N GLY A 172 -9.53 -6.44 -7.05
CA GLY A 172 -10.25 -7.43 -7.87
C GLY A 172 -9.61 -7.71 -9.24
N LEU A 173 -9.07 -6.68 -9.90
CA LEU A 173 -8.61 -6.77 -11.29
C LEU A 173 -7.11 -7.03 -11.44
N LEU A 174 -6.29 -6.64 -10.45
CA LEU A 174 -4.84 -6.79 -10.49
C LEU A 174 -4.36 -7.80 -9.45
N ILE A 175 -4.74 -7.63 -8.18
CA ILE A 175 -4.12 -8.36 -7.05
C ILE A 175 -4.64 -9.79 -6.92
N HIS A 176 -5.96 -10.00 -6.87
CA HIS A 176 -6.54 -11.33 -6.73
C HIS A 176 -6.16 -12.28 -7.88
N PRO A 177 -6.26 -11.87 -9.16
CA PRO A 177 -5.87 -12.73 -10.28
C PRO A 177 -4.37 -13.05 -10.30
N ALA A 178 -3.55 -12.16 -9.74
CA ALA A 178 -2.11 -12.34 -9.63
C ALA A 178 -1.71 -13.29 -8.48
N LYS A 179 -2.59 -13.56 -7.51
CA LYS A 179 -2.36 -14.51 -6.42
C LYS A 179 -2.70 -15.94 -6.88
N ARG A 180 -1.87 -16.55 -7.72
CA ARG A 180 -2.00 -17.96 -8.16
C ARG A 180 -1.05 -18.87 -7.39
N ALA A 181 -1.31 -20.19 -7.48
CA ALA A 181 -0.51 -21.22 -6.80
C ALA A 181 0.98 -21.24 -7.25
N ASP A 182 1.30 -20.68 -8.42
CA ASP A 182 2.65 -20.54 -8.96
C ASP A 182 3.35 -19.21 -8.62
N GLY A 183 2.72 -18.34 -7.80
CA GLY A 183 3.29 -17.08 -7.33
C GLY A 183 2.62 -15.83 -7.93
N TRP A 184 3.22 -14.66 -7.67
CA TRP A 184 2.72 -13.36 -8.14
C TRP A 184 3.06 -13.11 -9.61
N ARG A 185 2.05 -12.76 -10.39
CA ARG A 185 2.21 -12.30 -11.77
C ARG A 185 1.96 -10.80 -11.85
N VAL A 186 2.92 -10.08 -12.41
CA VAL A 186 2.72 -8.66 -12.76
C VAL A 186 1.47 -8.55 -13.66
N PRO A 187 0.54 -7.63 -13.37
CA PRO A 187 -0.64 -7.45 -14.19
C PRO A 187 -0.29 -7.10 -15.64
N ASP A 188 -0.88 -7.83 -16.59
CA ASP A 188 -0.66 -7.58 -18.01
C ASP A 188 -1.36 -6.30 -18.51
N THR A 189 -1.03 -5.90 -19.73
CA THR A 189 -1.59 -4.70 -20.37
C THR A 189 -3.13 -4.77 -20.45
N ALA A 190 -3.72 -5.95 -20.62
CA ALA A 190 -5.16 -6.11 -20.72
C ALA A 190 -5.85 -5.92 -19.35
N ALA A 191 -5.27 -6.42 -18.25
CA ALA A 191 -5.75 -6.20 -16.90
C ALA A 191 -5.70 -4.70 -16.53
N ARG A 192 -4.60 -4.03 -16.86
CA ARG A 192 -4.44 -2.58 -16.67
C ARG A 192 -5.44 -1.77 -17.48
N ALA A 193 -5.66 -2.12 -18.76
CA ALA A 193 -6.66 -1.46 -19.60
C ALA A 193 -8.10 -1.63 -19.07
N ARG A 194 -8.43 -2.82 -18.54
CA ARG A 194 -9.74 -3.06 -17.87
C ARG A 194 -9.88 -2.22 -16.60
N LEU A 195 -8.81 -2.09 -15.82
CA LEU A 195 -8.81 -1.25 -14.62
C LEU A 195 -9.05 0.22 -14.97
N ASP A 196 -8.29 0.79 -15.92
CA ASP A 196 -8.49 2.17 -16.39
C ASP A 196 -9.95 2.38 -16.82
N ALA A 197 -10.47 1.50 -17.69
CA ALA A 197 -11.83 1.61 -18.19
C ALA A 197 -12.87 1.52 -17.05
N ALA A 198 -12.68 0.62 -16.09
CA ALA A 198 -13.57 0.45 -14.94
C ALA A 198 -13.54 1.68 -14.01
N VAL A 199 -12.37 2.20 -13.67
CA VAL A 199 -12.21 3.41 -12.85
C VAL A 199 -12.91 4.58 -13.53
N ARG A 200 -12.61 4.84 -14.80
CA ARG A 200 -13.26 5.91 -15.58
C ARG A 200 -14.77 5.74 -15.65
N ALA A 201 -15.26 4.50 -15.71
CA ALA A 201 -16.70 4.23 -15.73
C ALA A 201 -17.39 4.56 -14.41
N VAL A 202 -16.79 4.19 -13.28
CA VAL A 202 -17.30 4.53 -11.95
C VAL A 202 -17.34 6.05 -11.76
N LEU A 203 -16.28 6.75 -12.16
CA LEU A 203 -16.16 8.20 -11.95
C LEU A 203 -17.10 9.06 -12.83
N ARG A 204 -17.81 8.46 -13.80
CA ARG A 204 -18.91 9.13 -14.51
C ARG A 204 -20.17 9.26 -13.66
N LEU A 205 -20.26 8.56 -12.54
CA LEU A 205 -21.39 8.58 -11.63
C LEU A 205 -21.04 9.45 -10.43
N ASP A 206 -21.87 10.45 -10.15
CA ASP A 206 -21.70 11.25 -8.94
C ASP A 206 -21.97 10.41 -7.69
N PRO A 207 -21.12 10.51 -6.65
CA PRO A 207 -21.37 9.83 -5.40
C PRO A 207 -22.66 10.37 -4.79
N PRO A 208 -23.52 9.51 -4.22
CA PRO A 208 -24.77 9.95 -3.60
C PRO A 208 -24.49 10.96 -2.49
N LEU A 209 -25.42 11.88 -2.25
CA LEU A 209 -25.32 12.82 -1.15
C LEU A 209 -25.31 12.08 0.20
N PRO A 210 -24.57 12.58 1.21
CA PRO A 210 -24.62 12.01 2.54
C PRO A 210 -26.06 12.10 3.08
N LYS A 211 -26.53 11.04 3.75
CA LYS A 211 -27.83 11.09 4.42
C LYS A 211 -27.81 12.23 5.44
N SER A 212 -28.76 13.14 5.36
CA SER A 212 -28.97 14.15 6.41
C SER A 212 -29.08 13.41 7.75
N ARG A 213 -28.22 13.76 8.72
CA ARG A 213 -28.41 13.32 10.10
C ARG A 213 -29.71 13.98 10.55
N ASN A 214 -30.82 13.26 10.47
CA ASN A 214 -32.06 13.67 11.11
C ASN A 214 -31.74 13.96 12.58
N THR A 215 -31.71 15.25 12.92
CA THR A 215 -31.84 15.76 14.29
C THR A 215 -33.23 15.38 14.76
N LYS A 216 -33.43 14.12 15.15
CA LYS A 216 -34.60 13.72 15.93
C LYS A 216 -34.25 13.85 17.40
N GLY A 217 -34.91 14.81 18.06
CA GLY A 217 -35.16 14.80 19.51
C GLY A 217 -34.53 15.92 20.32
N GLN A 218 -34.99 17.17 20.13
CA GLN A 218 -35.15 18.08 21.26
C GLN A 218 -36.54 18.71 21.21
N SER A 219 -37.27 18.48 22.31
CA SER A 219 -38.60 18.96 22.69
C SER A 219 -39.80 18.19 22.14
#